data_AF-A0A7S3DWY8-F1
#
_entry.id   AF-A0A7S3DWY8-F1
#
_cell.length_a   1.000
_cell.length_b   1.000
_cell.length_c   1.000
_cell.angle_alpha   90.00
_cell.angle_beta   90.00
_cell.angle_gamma   90.00
#
_symmetry.space_group_name_H-M   'P 1'
#
loop_
_entity.id
_entity.type
_entity.pdbx_description
1 polymer ?
#
loop_
_entity_poly.entity_id
_entity_poly.type
_entity_poly.pdbx_seq_one_letter_code
_entity_poly.pdbx_strand_id
1 'polypeptide(L)'
;VSSEECNWIDVVNISAPPPQVELDMEPFLSELKKIEDQISSGKNVPKSMKEVCKQSLINIAKAQGYTVGKWMMFVPPSSADQVWTILARSTISGKLGCSAKIAPCLGQNTNVLICVYVRDCTIITDVKRVLLTLQDAIKTLPDSIRPPTLAGFKPDIFTDLGIYQQNHWRLPPVLYTVEQISNWDVSEG
;
A
#
# COMPACT_ATOMS: atom_id res chain seq x y z
N VAL A 1 -5.82 1.08 35.04
CA VAL A 1 -6.27 0.36 33.82
C VAL A 1 -5.20 0.62 32.78
N SER A 2 -4.42 -0.39 32.40
CA SER A 2 -3.57 -0.28 31.22
C SER A 2 -4.53 -0.06 30.05
N SER A 3 -4.46 1.09 29.40
CA SER A 3 -5.19 1.33 28.16
C SER A 3 -4.61 0.37 27.13
N GLU A 4 -5.38 -0.60 26.69
CA GLU A 4 -5.03 -1.35 25.49
C GLU A 4 -4.96 -0.33 24.34
N GLU A 5 -3.75 -0.04 23.86
CA GLU A 5 -3.54 0.87 22.75
C GLU A 5 -3.99 0.17 21.47
N CYS A 6 -5.13 0.61 20.93
CA CYS A 6 -5.54 0.21 19.59
C CYS A 6 -4.53 0.78 18.58
N ASN A 7 -3.91 -0.09 17.79
CA ASN A 7 -2.97 0.30 16.74
C ASN A 7 -3.67 0.44 15.37
N TRP A 8 -4.73 -0.33 15.14
CA TRP A 8 -5.47 -0.37 13.87
C TRP A 8 -6.93 -0.77 14.11
N ILE A 9 -7.82 -0.17 13.32
CA ILE A 9 -9.20 -0.64 13.13
C ILE A 9 -9.30 -1.17 11.71
N ASP A 10 -9.82 -2.39 11.53
CA ASP A 10 -9.89 -3.02 10.22
C ASP A 10 -11.24 -3.68 9.89
N VAL A 11 -11.47 -3.86 8.60
CA VAL A 11 -12.53 -4.71 8.06
C VAL A 11 -11.96 -5.61 6.97
N VAL A 12 -12.43 -6.85 6.93
CA VAL A 12 -11.97 -7.86 5.98
C VAL A 12 -13.12 -8.27 5.07
N ASN A 13 -12.84 -8.40 3.78
CA ASN A 13 -13.74 -9.03 2.83
C ASN A 13 -13.72 -10.54 3.09
N ILE A 14 -14.75 -11.06 3.78
CA ILE A 14 -14.82 -12.47 4.19
C ILE A 14 -14.83 -13.45 3.01
N SER A 15 -15.28 -13.02 1.83
CA SER A 15 -15.31 -13.85 0.62
C SER A 15 -13.94 -13.97 -0.04
N ALA A 16 -13.02 -13.05 0.26
CA ALA A 16 -11.67 -13.02 -0.31
C ALA A 16 -10.68 -12.37 0.68
N PRO A 17 -10.41 -13.01 1.85
CA PRO A 17 -9.51 -12.44 2.84
C PRO A 17 -8.06 -12.41 2.33
N PRO A 18 -7.19 -11.57 2.94
CA PRO A 18 -5.75 -11.63 2.67
C PRO A 18 -5.20 -13.04 2.95
N PRO A 19 -4.27 -13.55 2.12
CA PRO A 19 -3.62 -14.83 2.39
C PRO A 19 -2.75 -14.75 3.64
N GLN A 20 -2.68 -15.86 4.39
CA GLN A 20 -1.70 -16.04 5.46
C GLN A 20 -0.51 -16.79 4.88
N VAL A 21 0.66 -16.16 4.88
CA VAL A 21 1.87 -16.67 4.25
C VAL A 21 3.04 -16.43 5.20
N GLU A 22 3.84 -17.47 5.41
CA GLU A 22 5.12 -17.35 6.11
C GLU A 22 6.20 -16.95 5.11
N LEU A 23 6.99 -15.94 5.48
CA LEU A 23 8.01 -15.35 4.61
C LEU A 23 9.41 -15.86 4.97
N ASP A 24 10.14 -16.29 3.96
CA ASP A 24 11.60 -16.38 4.03
C ASP A 24 12.21 -15.03 3.65
N MET A 25 12.82 -14.36 4.63
CA MET A 25 13.40 -13.02 4.48
C MET A 25 14.77 -13.02 3.78
N GLU A 26 15.50 -14.14 3.78
CA GLU A 26 16.87 -14.20 3.27
C GLU A 26 17.02 -13.73 1.81
N PRO A 27 16.18 -14.17 0.86
CA PRO A 27 16.28 -13.72 -0.54
C PRO A 27 16.08 -12.21 -0.69
N PHE A 28 15.23 -11.59 0.12
CA PHE A 28 15.01 -10.14 0.09
C PHE A 28 16.22 -9.38 0.62
N LEU A 29 16.80 -9.84 1.74
CA LEU A 29 18.00 -9.23 2.32
C LEU A 29 19.19 -9.34 1.37
N SER A 30 19.34 -10.47 0.68
CA SER A 30 20.38 -10.64 -0.34
C SER A 30 20.21 -9.66 -1.51
N GLU A 31 18.98 -9.32 -1.90
CA GLU A 31 18.73 -8.35 -2.96
C GLU A 31 19.04 -6.92 -2.50
N LEU A 32 18.63 -6.56 -1.28
CA LEU A 32 18.90 -5.25 -0.68
C LEU A 32 20.40 -5.01 -0.45
N LYS A 33 21.15 -6.05 -0.11
CA LYS A 33 22.61 -5.98 0.05
C LYS A 33 23.31 -5.46 -1.21
N LYS A 34 22.80 -5.75 -2.40
CA LYS A 34 23.36 -5.22 -3.67
C LYS A 34 23.30 -3.68 -3.72
N ILE A 35 22.25 -3.09 -3.17
CA ILE A 35 22.12 -1.63 -3.04
C ILE A 35 23.06 -1.11 -1.95
N GLU A 36 23.16 -1.81 -0.83
CA GLU A 36 24.07 -1.44 0.27
C GLU A 36 25.54 -1.45 -0.16
N ASP A 37 25.97 -2.45 -0.92
CA ASP A 37 27.32 -2.56 -1.47
C ASP A 37 27.63 -1.39 -2.42
N GLN A 38 26.65 -1.02 -3.26
CA GLN A 38 26.77 0.15 -4.15
C GLN A 38 26.94 1.45 -3.34
N ILE A 39 26.14 1.65 -2.30
CA ILE A 39 26.23 2.83 -1.42
C ILE A 39 27.57 2.85 -0.67
N SER A 40 27.97 1.71 -0.10
CA SER A 40 29.22 1.54 0.66
C SER A 40 30.46 1.82 -0.20
N SER A 41 30.39 1.53 -1.50
CA SER A 41 31.45 1.86 -2.46
C SER A 41 31.56 3.36 -2.79
N GLY A 42 30.75 4.21 -2.17
CA GLY A 42 30.69 5.66 -2.42
C GLY A 42 30.05 6.04 -3.75
N LYS A 43 29.49 5.07 -4.48
CA LYS A 43 28.85 5.31 -5.78
C LYS A 43 27.42 5.78 -5.60
N ASN A 44 26.94 6.56 -6.57
CA ASN A 44 25.50 6.83 -6.67
C ASN A 44 24.73 5.53 -6.94
N VAL A 45 23.50 5.43 -6.44
CA VAL A 45 22.58 4.33 -6.76
C VAL A 45 21.73 4.75 -7.96
N PRO A 46 21.99 4.23 -9.17
CA PRO A 46 21.28 4.66 -10.37
C PRO A 46 19.79 4.32 -10.31
N LYS A 47 18.95 5.11 -11.00
CA LYS A 47 17.51 4.85 -11.09
C LYS A 47 17.22 3.43 -11.59
N SER A 48 17.93 2.96 -12.63
CA SER A 48 17.78 1.61 -13.17
C SER A 48 18.04 0.52 -12.13
N MET A 49 19.07 0.69 -11.30
CA MET A 49 19.37 -0.26 -10.21
C MET A 49 18.26 -0.31 -9.16
N LYS A 50 17.67 0.85 -8.82
CA LYS A 50 16.52 0.91 -7.93
C LYS A 50 15.30 0.19 -8.51
N GLU A 51 15.01 0.38 -9.80
CA GLU A 51 13.89 -0.29 -10.46
C GLU A 51 14.11 -1.80 -10.56
N VAL A 52 15.34 -2.26 -10.87
CA VAL A 52 15.68 -3.69 -10.88
C VAL A 52 15.51 -4.30 -9.50
N CYS A 53 16.08 -3.69 -8.46
CA CYS A 53 15.93 -4.14 -7.08
C CYS A 53 14.44 -4.22 -6.69
N LYS A 54 13.68 -3.15 -6.96
CA LYS A 54 12.24 -3.10 -6.69
C LYS A 54 11.49 -4.25 -7.38
N GLN A 55 11.77 -4.52 -8.66
CA GLN A 55 11.15 -5.61 -9.39
C GLN A 55 11.57 -6.99 -8.86
N SER A 56 12.84 -7.17 -8.49
CA SER A 56 13.35 -8.39 -7.85
C SER A 56 12.60 -8.67 -6.55
N LEU A 57 12.43 -7.67 -5.67
CA LEU A 57 11.69 -7.82 -4.42
C LEU A 57 10.25 -8.28 -4.67
N ILE A 58 9.57 -7.72 -5.68
CA ILE A 58 8.21 -8.16 -6.05
C ILE A 58 8.20 -9.57 -6.62
N ASN A 59 9.18 -9.94 -7.44
CA ASN A 59 9.28 -11.30 -7.99
C ASN A 59 9.52 -12.35 -6.90
N ILE A 60 10.36 -12.04 -5.90
CA ILE A 60 10.59 -12.89 -4.73
C ILE A 60 9.30 -13.02 -3.92
N ALA A 61 8.64 -11.89 -3.62
CA ALA A 61 7.37 -11.89 -2.91
C ALA A 61 6.30 -12.70 -3.63
N LYS A 62 6.23 -12.60 -4.96
CA LYS A 62 5.35 -13.41 -5.82
C LYS A 62 5.66 -14.90 -5.71
N ALA A 63 6.94 -15.28 -5.79
CA ALA A 63 7.35 -16.68 -5.67
C ALA A 63 6.98 -17.30 -4.31
N GLN A 64 6.93 -16.49 -3.26
CA GLN A 64 6.51 -16.91 -1.92
C GLN A 64 5.00 -16.74 -1.66
N GLY A 65 4.23 -16.18 -2.59
CA GLY A 65 2.80 -15.90 -2.42
C GLY A 65 2.47 -14.69 -1.52
N TYR A 66 3.48 -13.88 -1.15
CA TYR A 66 3.32 -12.70 -0.30
C TYR A 66 3.07 -11.43 -1.13
N THR A 67 1.97 -11.42 -1.88
CA THR A 67 1.71 -10.39 -2.91
C THR A 67 0.76 -9.28 -2.46
N VAL A 68 0.34 -9.25 -1.19
CA VAL A 68 -0.56 -8.23 -0.67
C VAL A 68 0.09 -6.84 -0.75
N GLY A 69 -0.72 -5.83 -1.06
CA GLY A 69 -0.31 -4.44 -0.97
C GLY A 69 -1.49 -3.51 -0.75
N LYS A 70 -1.22 -2.22 -0.58
CA LYS A 70 -2.24 -1.25 -0.15
C LYS A 70 -2.16 0.08 -0.89
N TRP A 71 -3.32 0.59 -1.31
CA TRP A 71 -3.50 2.01 -1.61
C TRP A 71 -3.59 2.79 -0.31
N MET A 72 -2.84 3.90 -0.23
CA MET A 72 -2.77 4.73 0.97
C MET A 72 -3.42 6.10 0.73
N MET A 73 -4.18 6.58 1.71
CA MET A 73 -4.71 7.94 1.76
C MET A 73 -4.53 8.55 3.14
N PHE A 74 -4.32 9.86 3.17
CA PHE A 74 -4.18 10.64 4.40
C PHE A 74 -5.35 11.62 4.47
N VAL A 75 -6.18 11.48 5.49
CA VAL A 75 -7.42 12.25 5.64
C VAL A 75 -7.36 13.12 6.88
N PRO A 76 -7.91 14.35 6.85
CA PRO A 76 -8.06 15.15 8.06
C PRO A 76 -8.85 14.38 9.13
N PRO A 77 -8.51 14.49 10.43
CA PRO A 77 -9.27 13.84 11.50
C PRO A 77 -10.78 14.17 11.48
N SER A 78 -11.14 15.39 11.05
CA SER A 78 -12.53 15.85 10.98
C SER A 78 -13.40 15.12 9.96
N SER A 79 -12.80 14.50 8.94
CA SER A 79 -13.52 13.73 7.90
C SER A 79 -13.25 12.22 7.96
N ALA A 80 -12.34 11.77 8.83
CA ALA A 80 -11.85 10.40 8.87
C ALA A 80 -12.97 9.35 9.03
N ASP A 81 -13.91 9.57 9.95
CA ASP A 81 -15.01 8.63 10.22
C ASP A 81 -15.95 8.47 9.02
N GLN A 82 -16.23 9.57 8.32
CA GLN A 82 -17.13 9.57 7.16
C GLN A 82 -16.50 8.85 5.97
N VAL A 83 -15.22 9.15 5.71
CA VAL A 83 -14.43 8.44 4.70
C VAL A 83 -14.35 6.96 5.04
N TRP A 84 -13.98 6.63 6.29
CA TRP A 84 -13.87 5.25 6.77
C TRP A 84 -15.17 4.48 6.60
N THR A 85 -16.31 5.07 6.95
CA THR A 85 -17.63 4.40 6.87
C THR A 85 -17.93 3.93 5.45
N ILE A 86 -17.67 4.76 4.44
CA ILE A 86 -17.92 4.41 3.04
C ILE A 86 -16.96 3.31 2.57
N LEU A 87 -15.68 3.42 2.93
CA LEU A 87 -14.66 2.44 2.51
C LEU A 87 -14.85 1.10 3.21
N ALA A 88 -15.18 1.09 4.49
CA ALA A 88 -15.43 -0.11 5.25
C ALA A 88 -16.63 -0.90 4.67
N ARG A 89 -17.75 -0.21 4.41
CA ARG A 89 -18.94 -0.82 3.78
C ARG A 89 -18.65 -1.33 2.37
N SER A 90 -17.89 -0.57 1.58
CA SER A 90 -17.51 -0.97 0.22
C SER A 90 -16.56 -2.17 0.23
N THR A 91 -15.73 -2.31 1.26
CA THR A 91 -14.84 -3.48 1.44
C THR A 91 -15.63 -4.72 1.83
N ILE A 92 -16.51 -4.62 2.84
CA ILE A 92 -17.32 -5.76 3.30
C ILE A 92 -18.27 -6.27 2.21
N SER A 93 -18.80 -5.36 1.37
CA SER A 93 -19.63 -5.73 0.22
C SER A 93 -18.84 -6.29 -0.97
N GLY A 94 -17.52 -6.47 -0.84
CA GLY A 94 -16.66 -7.04 -1.87
C GLY A 94 -16.39 -6.14 -3.07
N LYS A 95 -16.76 -4.85 -2.99
CA LYS A 95 -16.51 -3.88 -4.08
C LYS A 95 -15.06 -3.42 -4.11
N LEU A 96 -14.45 -3.20 -2.94
CA LEU A 96 -13.02 -2.87 -2.85
C LEU A 96 -12.17 -4.16 -2.87
N GLY A 97 -10.96 -4.12 -2.32
CA GLY A 97 -10.08 -5.29 -2.28
C GLY A 97 -10.34 -6.21 -1.07
N CYS A 98 -9.30 -6.86 -0.58
CA CYS A 98 -9.40 -7.92 0.44
C CYS A 98 -9.60 -7.40 1.87
N SER A 99 -9.16 -6.18 2.17
CA SER A 99 -9.36 -5.54 3.47
C SER A 99 -9.18 -4.03 3.40
N ALA A 100 -9.63 -3.31 4.42
CA ALA A 100 -9.31 -1.92 4.64
C ALA A 100 -8.94 -1.69 6.11
N LYS A 101 -8.06 -0.73 6.38
CA LYS A 101 -7.62 -0.38 7.73
C LYS A 101 -7.55 1.13 7.91
N ILE A 102 -7.90 1.61 9.09
CA ILE A 102 -7.72 3.01 9.51
C ILE A 102 -6.87 3.05 10.78
N ALA A 103 -5.90 3.95 10.80
CA ALA A 103 -5.08 4.21 11.98
C ALA A 103 -5.89 5.04 13.00
N PRO A 104 -5.84 4.72 14.31
CA PRO A 104 -6.42 5.58 15.32
C PRO A 104 -5.81 6.97 15.32
N CYS A 105 -6.63 7.97 15.65
CA CYS A 105 -6.20 9.36 15.67
C CYS A 105 -5.27 9.61 16.88
N LEU A 106 -4.01 9.96 16.63
CA LEU A 106 -3.02 10.29 17.67
C LEU A 106 -3.02 11.78 18.07
N GLY A 107 -3.93 12.59 17.52
CA GLY A 107 -4.06 14.01 17.82
C GLY A 107 -4.78 14.79 16.72
N GLN A 108 -5.33 15.96 17.04
CA GLN A 108 -6.20 16.74 16.14
C GLN A 108 -5.50 17.28 14.87
N ASN A 109 -4.18 17.35 14.85
CA ASN A 109 -3.40 17.98 13.76
C ASN A 109 -2.66 16.97 12.86
N THR A 110 -2.84 15.67 13.08
CA THR A 110 -2.18 14.65 12.28
C THR A 110 -3.20 13.97 11.39
N ASN A 111 -2.98 13.99 10.08
CA ASN A 111 -3.84 13.26 9.16
C ASN A 111 -3.90 11.77 9.52
N VAL A 112 -5.08 11.21 9.45
CA VAL A 112 -5.36 9.80 9.70
C VAL A 112 -5.02 9.00 8.43
N LEU A 113 -4.24 7.93 8.57
CA LEU A 113 -3.93 7.01 7.48
C LEU A 113 -5.06 5.99 7.31
N ILE A 114 -5.59 5.92 6.09
CA ILE A 114 -6.48 4.84 5.67
C ILE A 114 -5.80 4.06 4.54
N CYS A 115 -5.82 2.74 4.65
CA CYS A 115 -5.26 1.78 3.71
C CYS A 115 -6.37 0.90 3.13
N VAL A 116 -6.40 0.74 1.80
CA VAL A 116 -7.27 -0.22 1.11
C VAL A 116 -6.40 -1.26 0.41
N TYR A 117 -6.57 -2.52 0.78
CA TYR A 117 -5.65 -3.60 0.42
C TYR A 117 -6.12 -4.34 -0.82
N VAL A 118 -5.17 -4.67 -1.69
CA VAL A 118 -5.33 -5.54 -2.86
C VAL A 118 -4.63 -6.86 -2.53
N ARG A 119 -5.28 -7.99 -2.86
CA ARG A 119 -4.81 -9.32 -2.48
C ARG A 119 -3.51 -9.71 -3.18
N ASP A 120 -3.40 -9.37 -4.47
CA ASP A 120 -2.22 -9.64 -5.27
C ASP A 120 -1.86 -8.40 -6.10
N CYS A 121 -0.79 -7.72 -5.68
CA CYS A 121 -0.28 -6.53 -6.33
C CYS A 121 0.34 -6.78 -7.71
N THR A 122 0.57 -8.04 -8.09
CA THR A 122 1.11 -8.41 -9.40
C THR A 122 0.02 -8.52 -10.47
N ILE A 123 -1.26 -8.52 -10.06
CA ILE A 123 -2.42 -8.48 -10.95
C ILE A 123 -2.84 -7.01 -11.15
N ILE A 124 -2.24 -6.37 -12.14
CA ILE A 124 -2.42 -4.91 -12.39
C ILE A 124 -3.88 -4.55 -12.65
N THR A 125 -4.66 -5.43 -13.29
CA THR A 125 -6.09 -5.24 -13.53
C THR A 125 -6.88 -5.11 -12.22
N ASP A 126 -6.55 -5.89 -11.19
CA ASP A 126 -7.19 -5.80 -9.88
C ASP A 126 -6.71 -4.57 -9.09
N VAL A 127 -5.40 -4.27 -9.15
CA VAL A 127 -4.84 -3.03 -8.58
C VAL A 127 -5.54 -1.78 -9.14
N LYS A 128 -5.77 -1.75 -10.47
CA LYS A 128 -6.49 -0.68 -11.16
C LYS A 128 -7.97 -0.66 -10.81
N ARG A 129 -8.64 -1.82 -10.79
CA ARG A 129 -10.05 -1.93 -10.41
C ARG A 129 -10.29 -1.36 -9.01
N VAL A 130 -9.44 -1.73 -8.03
CA VAL A 130 -9.55 -1.21 -6.66
C VAL A 130 -9.27 0.28 -6.60
N LEU A 131 -8.28 0.79 -7.35
CA LEU A 131 -8.01 2.23 -7.44
C LEU A 131 -9.24 3.00 -7.93
N LEU A 132 -9.84 2.59 -9.04
CA LEU A 132 -10.97 3.28 -9.64
C LEU A 132 -12.21 3.20 -8.73
N THR A 133 -12.48 2.03 -8.16
CA THR A 133 -13.59 1.86 -7.19
C THR A 133 -13.39 2.74 -5.96
N LEU A 134 -12.15 2.84 -5.46
CA LEU A 134 -11.80 3.72 -4.34
C LEU A 134 -12.05 5.19 -4.67
N GLN A 135 -11.61 5.63 -5.86
CA GLN A 135 -11.83 6.99 -6.35
C GLN A 135 -13.32 7.30 -6.51
N ASP A 136 -14.11 6.37 -7.04
CA ASP A 136 -15.54 6.58 -7.20
C ASP A 136 -16.27 6.61 -5.85
N ALA A 137 -15.87 5.78 -4.90
CA ALA A 137 -16.41 5.81 -3.54
C ALA A 137 -16.18 7.17 -2.87
N ILE A 138 -14.98 7.74 -2.93
CA ILE A 138 -14.70 9.05 -2.33
C ILE A 138 -15.33 10.22 -3.10
N LYS A 139 -15.63 10.07 -4.39
CA LYS A 139 -16.37 11.10 -5.16
C LYS A 139 -17.80 11.29 -4.66
N THR A 140 -18.39 10.27 -4.03
CA THR A 140 -19.73 10.39 -3.43
C THR A 140 -19.77 11.31 -2.20
N LEU A 141 -18.61 11.62 -1.62
CA LEU A 141 -18.50 12.56 -0.51
C LEU A 141 -18.61 14.01 -0.98
N PRO A 142 -19.20 14.91 -0.18
CA PRO A 142 -19.13 16.36 -0.39
C PRO A 142 -17.68 16.84 -0.58
N ASP A 143 -17.50 17.84 -1.44
CA ASP A 143 -16.17 18.39 -1.74
C ASP A 143 -15.42 18.88 -0.50
N SER A 144 -16.14 19.38 0.52
CA SER A 144 -15.56 19.88 1.78
C SER A 144 -14.89 18.81 2.65
N ILE A 145 -15.18 17.53 2.41
CA ILE A 145 -14.64 16.41 3.19
C ILE A 145 -13.91 15.37 2.33
N ARG A 146 -13.90 15.57 1.01
CA ARG A 146 -13.24 14.66 0.07
C ARG A 146 -11.72 14.65 0.34
N PRO A 147 -11.09 13.46 0.46
CA PRO A 147 -9.64 13.38 0.56
C PRO A 147 -8.96 14.03 -0.66
N PRO A 148 -7.86 14.80 -0.47
CA PRO A 148 -7.25 15.56 -1.55
C PRO A 148 -6.65 14.66 -2.64
N THR A 149 -5.91 13.62 -2.26
CA THR A 149 -5.27 12.66 -3.18
C THR A 149 -4.94 11.33 -2.47
N LEU A 150 -4.66 10.29 -3.27
CA LEU A 150 -4.02 9.06 -2.79
C LEU A 150 -2.50 9.20 -2.88
N ALA A 151 -1.77 8.61 -1.93
CA ALA A 151 -0.30 8.71 -1.84
C ALA A 151 0.46 7.71 -2.73
N GLY A 152 -0.22 6.69 -3.26
CA GLY A 152 0.37 5.62 -4.06
C GLY A 152 0.09 4.24 -3.50
N PHE A 153 0.52 3.22 -4.25
CA PHE A 153 0.39 1.82 -3.87
C PHE A 153 1.68 1.30 -3.24
N LYS A 154 1.60 0.75 -2.04
CA LYS A 154 2.74 0.18 -1.31
C LYS A 154 2.51 -1.33 -1.06
N PRO A 155 3.36 -2.22 -1.58
CA PRO A 155 3.37 -3.63 -1.23
C PRO A 155 3.66 -3.85 0.26
N ASP A 156 3.07 -4.87 0.86
CA ASP A 156 3.26 -5.18 2.27
C ASP A 156 4.72 -5.55 2.55
N ILE A 157 5.37 -6.27 1.64
CA ILE A 157 6.80 -6.59 1.73
C ILE A 157 7.69 -5.34 1.85
N PHE A 158 7.33 -4.19 1.28
CA PHE A 158 8.09 -2.95 1.47
C PHE A 158 7.90 -2.37 2.87
N THR A 159 6.79 -2.68 3.53
CA THR A 159 6.57 -2.33 4.94
C THR A 159 7.43 -3.20 5.83
N ASP A 160 7.43 -4.52 5.59
CA ASP A 160 8.18 -5.50 6.39
C ASP A 160 9.70 -5.34 6.25
N LEU A 161 10.17 -4.93 5.06
CA LEU A 161 11.57 -4.59 4.80
C LEU A 161 11.99 -3.20 5.32
N GLY A 162 11.06 -2.41 5.88
CA GLY A 162 11.38 -1.06 6.37
C GLY A 162 11.62 -0.02 5.26
N ILE A 163 11.12 -0.26 4.04
CA ILE A 163 11.25 0.66 2.91
C ILE A 163 10.17 1.76 3.03
N TYR A 164 10.48 2.77 3.84
CA TYR A 164 9.68 3.99 4.00
C TYR A 164 10.31 5.16 3.25
N GLN A 165 9.69 6.35 3.32
CA GLN A 165 10.33 7.56 2.80
C GLN A 165 11.70 7.74 3.45
N GLN A 166 12.69 8.14 2.66
CA GLN A 166 14.06 8.39 3.12
C GLN A 166 14.77 7.16 3.76
N ASN A 167 14.39 5.94 3.39
CA ASN A 167 15.15 4.73 3.78
C ASN A 167 16.61 4.78 3.30
N HIS A 168 17.50 4.05 3.98
CA HIS A 168 18.94 4.09 3.71
C HIS A 168 19.32 3.53 2.34
N TRP A 169 18.54 2.60 1.78
CA TRP A 169 18.71 2.10 0.41
C TRP A 169 18.33 3.13 -0.67
N ARG A 170 17.69 4.24 -0.28
CA ARG A 170 17.18 5.29 -1.19
C ARG A 170 16.18 4.74 -2.22
N LEU A 171 15.52 3.63 -1.89
CA LEU A 171 14.50 3.02 -2.74
C LEU A 171 13.18 3.80 -2.64
N PRO A 172 12.40 3.92 -3.72
CA PRO A 172 11.07 4.50 -3.63
C PRO A 172 10.16 3.60 -2.77
N PRO A 173 9.36 4.16 -1.84
CA PRO A 173 8.52 3.37 -0.94
C PRO A 173 7.19 2.92 -1.56
N VAL A 174 6.93 3.29 -2.82
CA VAL A 174 5.73 2.95 -3.57
C VAL A 174 6.10 2.13 -4.80
N LEU A 175 5.30 1.11 -5.09
CA LEU A 175 5.44 0.29 -6.29
C LEU A 175 4.78 0.98 -7.49
N TYR A 176 3.57 1.49 -7.29
CA TYR A 176 2.79 2.17 -8.32
C TYR A 176 2.31 3.54 -7.86
N THR A 177 2.38 4.54 -8.73
CA THR A 177 1.69 5.81 -8.53
C THR A 177 0.25 5.72 -9.02
N VAL A 178 -0.60 6.64 -8.54
CA VAL A 178 -1.98 6.77 -9.02
C VAL A 178 -2.01 7.00 -10.53
N GLU A 179 -1.21 7.96 -11.00
CA GLU A 179 -1.12 8.32 -12.42
C GLU A 179 -0.71 7.14 -13.31
N GLN A 180 0.30 6.37 -12.90
CA GLN A 180 0.75 5.19 -13.63
C GLN A 180 -0.37 4.17 -13.82
N ILE A 181 -1.11 3.85 -12.76
CA ILE A 181 -2.18 2.85 -12.81
C ILE A 181 -3.42 3.38 -13.54
N SER A 182 -3.77 4.64 -13.36
CA SER A 182 -4.90 5.26 -14.08
C SER A 182 -4.68 5.18 -15.60
N ASN A 183 -3.46 5.41 -16.06
CA ASN A 183 -3.11 5.44 -17.48
C ASN A 183 -2.71 4.07 -18.06
N TRP A 184 -2.64 3.01 -17.23
CA TRP A 184 -2.22 1.68 -17.68
C TRP A 184 -3.24 1.05 -18.64
N ASP A 185 -2.82 0.64 -19.84
CA ASP A 185 -3.69 -0.06 -20.78
C ASP A 185 -3.85 -1.53 -20.38
N VAL A 186 -5.09 -1.96 -20.16
CA VAL A 186 -5.42 -3.30 -19.66
C VAL A 186 -5.37 -4.37 -20.77
N SER A 187 -5.02 -3.99 -22.00
CA SER A 187 -4.85 -4.92 -23.14
C SER A 187 -3.48 -5.64 -23.18
N GLU A 188 -2.53 -5.29 -22.30
CA GLU A 188 -1.18 -5.86 -22.27
C GLU A 188 -0.89 -6.80 -21.06
N GLY A 189 -1.93 -7.34 -20.42
CA GLY A 189 -1.82 -8.18 -19.21
C GLY A 189 -2.06 -9.66 -19.42
#